data_AF-A0A2A4QXG7-F1
#
_entry.id   AF-A0A2A4QXG7-F1
#
_cell.length_a   1.000
_cell.length_b   1.000
_cell.length_c   1.000
_cell.angle_alpha   90.00
_cell.angle_beta   90.00
_cell.angle_gamma   90.00
#
_symmetry.space_group_name_H-M   'P 1'
#
loop_
_entity.id
_entity.type
_entity.pdbx_description
1 polymer ?
#
loop_
_entity_poly.entity_id
_entity_poly.type
_entity_poly.pdbx_seq_one_letter_code
_entity_poly.pdbx_strand_id
1 'polypeptide(L)'
;MKYKFVALVFVLVCFSCGKVKPVDVAITNTVQDSINATQKITNGIGVLLSEDARLKVADWKEYQKVASLMTELYNTSKSDVLENAELYADEIKFLRDSIRIDVLDNPKIISRINILLNQSLRLKDMHSIPSISNAAVKVEVVKLCASFSSLNSRINTTYATLAAKKDLKELGF
;
A
#
# COMPACT_ATOMS: atom_id res chain seq x y z
N MET A 1 -11.62 -45.51 40.95
CA MET A 1 -12.14 -44.88 39.71
C MET A 1 -12.68 -43.51 40.07
N LYS A 2 -12.28 -42.49 39.27
CA LYS A 2 -13.04 -41.30 38.86
C LYS A 2 -13.79 -40.64 40.02
N TYR A 3 -13.43 -39.53 40.66
CA TYR A 3 -13.04 -38.19 40.20
C TYR A 3 -12.57 -37.43 41.46
N LYS A 4 -11.28 -37.41 41.77
CA LYS A 4 -10.74 -36.69 42.96
C LYS A 4 -9.71 -35.61 42.62
N PHE A 5 -9.79 -35.03 41.42
CA PHE A 5 -8.87 -33.98 40.97
C PHE A 5 -9.56 -32.82 40.25
N VAL A 6 -10.76 -32.44 40.71
CA VAL A 6 -11.44 -31.22 40.22
C VAL A 6 -11.72 -30.29 41.41
N ALA A 7 -10.77 -30.22 42.33
CA ALA A 7 -10.62 -29.11 43.24
C ALA A 7 -9.45 -28.27 42.73
N LEU A 8 -9.67 -26.96 42.64
CA LEU A 8 -8.66 -25.90 42.47
C LEU A 8 -8.34 -25.39 41.05
N VAL A 9 -9.34 -25.02 40.23
CA VAL A 9 -9.09 -24.14 39.06
C VAL A 9 -10.17 -23.09 38.83
N PHE A 10 -10.80 -22.51 39.87
CA PHE A 10 -11.76 -21.43 39.61
C PHE A 10 -11.77 -20.27 40.62
N VAL A 11 -10.61 -19.97 41.21
CA VAL A 11 -10.44 -18.73 41.98
C VAL A 11 -9.08 -18.14 41.66
N LEU A 12 -9.05 -17.27 40.65
CA LEU A 12 -8.16 -16.10 40.49
C LEU A 12 -8.23 -15.66 39.03
N VAL A 13 -9.10 -14.68 38.73
CA VAL A 13 -8.75 -13.34 38.23
C VAL A 13 -10.02 -12.49 38.34
N CYS A 14 -10.25 -11.91 39.53
CA CYS A 14 -11.19 -10.81 39.69
C CYS A 14 -10.47 -9.49 39.38
N PHE A 15 -11.04 -8.74 38.43
CA PHE A 15 -11.03 -7.28 38.30
C PHE A 15 -9.68 -6.54 38.24
N SER A 16 -9.23 -6.26 37.01
CA SER A 16 -8.83 -4.90 36.64
C SER A 16 -8.82 -4.73 35.11
N CYS A 17 -9.82 -4.03 34.58
CA CYS A 17 -9.62 -3.22 33.38
C CYS A 17 -10.61 -2.05 33.46
N GLY A 18 -10.06 -0.84 33.54
CA GLY A 18 -10.81 0.39 33.74
C GLY A 18 -11.82 0.64 32.63
N LYS A 19 -12.87 1.39 32.95
CA LYS A 19 -13.87 1.85 32.00
C LYS A 19 -13.19 2.61 30.86
N VAL A 20 -13.16 2.03 29.67
CA VAL A 20 -12.83 2.78 28.45
C VAL A 20 -14.10 3.56 28.09
N LYS A 21 -14.04 4.88 28.30
CA LYS A 21 -15.05 5.79 27.76
C LYS A 21 -15.00 5.68 26.22
N PRO A 22 -16.14 5.66 25.51
CA PRO A 22 -16.09 5.83 24.06
C PRO A 22 -15.40 7.16 23.79
N VAL A 23 -14.30 7.10 23.04
CA VAL A 23 -13.71 8.29 22.45
C VAL A 23 -14.66 8.68 21.33
N ASP A 24 -15.60 9.58 21.65
CA ASP A 24 -16.22 10.42 20.66
C ASP A 24 -15.11 11.28 20.07
N VAL A 25 -14.54 10.84 18.94
CA VAL A 25 -13.82 11.76 18.06
C VAL A 25 -14.89 12.66 17.48
N ALA A 26 -15.05 13.82 18.10
CA ALA A 26 -15.77 14.94 17.51
C ALA A 26 -15.10 15.28 16.16
N ILE A 27 -15.63 14.72 15.07
CA ILE A 27 -15.42 15.28 13.73
C ILE A 27 -16.38 16.46 13.64
N THR A 28 -16.03 17.55 14.32
CA THR A 28 -16.54 18.86 13.94
C THR A 28 -15.65 19.36 12.82
N ASN A 29 -16.14 19.23 11.59
CA ASN A 29 -16.27 20.35 10.66
C ASN A 29 -17.14 19.90 9.49
N THR A 30 -18.34 20.47 9.48
CA THR A 30 -19.20 20.76 8.33
C THR A 30 -18.52 20.63 6.97
N VAL A 31 -19.01 19.73 6.13
CA VAL A 31 -18.92 19.88 4.67
C VAL A 31 -20.33 19.73 4.10
N GLN A 32 -20.92 20.90 3.93
CA GLN A 32 -22.09 21.18 3.11
C GLN A 32 -21.92 20.58 1.71
N ASP A 33 -23.02 20.09 1.16
CA ASP A 33 -23.21 19.74 -0.24
C ASP A 33 -22.46 20.67 -1.21
N SER A 34 -21.49 20.11 -1.94
CA SER A 34 -21.25 20.35 -3.36
C SER A 34 -19.98 19.60 -3.79
N ILE A 35 -20.15 18.64 -4.71
CA ILE A 35 -19.04 18.10 -5.50
C ILE A 35 -18.69 19.20 -6.53
N ASN A 36 -18.08 20.28 -6.04
CA ASN A 36 -17.48 21.28 -6.91
C ASN A 36 -16.08 20.79 -7.31
N ALA A 37 -15.79 20.90 -8.59
CA ALA A 37 -14.54 20.53 -9.24
C ALA A 37 -13.33 21.18 -8.55
N THR A 38 -12.78 20.55 -7.50
CA THR A 38 -11.44 20.80 -6.93
C THR A 38 -11.05 19.85 -5.78
N GLN A 39 -11.77 18.75 -5.52
CA GLN A 39 -11.27 17.70 -4.64
C GLN A 39 -10.22 16.84 -5.36
N LYS A 40 -9.01 17.40 -5.52
CA LYS A 40 -7.81 16.59 -5.70
C LYS A 40 -7.72 15.63 -4.51
N ILE A 41 -7.51 14.34 -4.77
CA ILE A 41 -7.26 13.32 -3.75
C ILE A 41 -5.94 13.72 -3.05
N THR A 42 -6.02 14.30 -1.85
CA THR A 42 -4.85 14.70 -1.07
C THR A 42 -4.23 13.50 -0.33
N ASN A 43 -3.70 12.52 -1.07
CA ASN A 43 -2.93 11.41 -0.48
C ASN A 43 -1.57 11.28 -1.18
N GLY A 44 -0.83 12.38 -1.37
CA GLY A 44 0.44 12.40 -2.10
C GLY A 44 1.31 11.17 -1.82
N ILE A 45 1.95 10.63 -2.87
CA ILE A 45 2.68 9.34 -2.87
C ILE A 45 3.44 9.21 -1.56
N GLY A 46 2.94 8.33 -0.67
CA GLY A 46 3.31 8.36 0.73
C GLY A 46 4.82 8.25 0.91
N VAL A 47 5.44 7.31 0.18
CA VAL A 47 6.90 7.13 0.16
C VAL A 47 7.42 7.25 -1.27
N LEU A 48 8.28 8.23 -1.51
CA LEU A 48 9.05 8.38 -2.74
C LEU A 48 10.35 7.58 -2.67
N LEU A 49 10.97 7.33 -3.83
CA LEU A 49 12.31 6.78 -3.87
C LEU A 49 13.32 7.78 -3.29
N SER A 50 14.33 7.26 -2.58
CA SER A 50 15.52 8.04 -2.27
C SER A 50 16.28 8.37 -3.56
N GLU A 51 17.11 9.40 -3.53
CA GLU A 51 17.88 9.82 -4.71
C GLU A 51 18.73 8.68 -5.28
N ASP A 52 19.43 7.96 -4.41
CA ASP A 52 20.23 6.79 -4.78
C ASP A 52 19.38 5.68 -5.43
N ALA A 53 18.23 5.36 -4.83
CA ALA A 53 17.32 4.37 -5.40
C ALA A 53 16.74 4.82 -6.74
N ARG A 54 16.38 6.10 -6.86
CA ARG A 54 15.83 6.71 -8.08
C ARG A 54 16.79 6.57 -9.25
N LEU A 55 18.08 6.85 -9.02
CA LEU A 55 19.13 6.69 -10.04
C LEU A 55 19.28 5.22 -10.45
N LYS A 56 19.26 4.30 -9.49
CA LYS A 56 19.45 2.86 -9.75
C LYS A 56 18.28 2.18 -10.45
N VAL A 57 17.08 2.77 -10.41
CA VAL A 57 15.90 2.27 -11.13
C VAL A 57 15.51 3.12 -12.35
N ALA A 58 16.33 4.10 -12.74
CA ALA A 58 16.02 5.04 -13.82
C ALA A 58 15.74 4.32 -15.16
N ASP A 59 16.54 3.30 -15.47
CA ASP A 59 16.39 2.50 -16.70
C ASP A 59 15.28 1.44 -16.63
N TRP A 60 14.66 1.26 -15.46
CA TRP A 60 13.54 0.35 -15.28
C TRP A 60 12.24 0.99 -15.76
N LYS A 61 12.04 0.98 -17.09
CA LYS A 61 10.92 1.64 -17.77
C LYS A 61 9.55 1.26 -17.23
N GLU A 62 9.32 -0.01 -16.88
CA GLU A 62 8.02 -0.43 -16.34
C GLU A 62 7.75 0.16 -14.95
N TYR A 63 8.79 0.30 -14.12
CA TYR A 63 8.66 1.02 -12.86
C TYR A 63 8.32 2.49 -13.10
N GLN A 64 9.00 3.15 -14.05
CA GLN A 64 8.72 4.56 -14.39
C GLN A 64 7.28 4.73 -14.91
N LYS A 65 6.81 3.80 -15.74
CA LYS A 65 5.44 3.79 -16.27
C LYS A 65 4.41 3.66 -15.14
N VAL A 66 4.59 2.69 -14.23
CA VAL A 66 3.72 2.54 -13.06
C VAL A 66 3.78 3.77 -12.16
N ALA A 67 4.96 4.35 -11.91
CA ALA A 67 5.10 5.56 -11.11
C ALA A 67 4.34 6.76 -11.69
N SER A 68 4.33 6.92 -13.03
CA SER A 68 3.53 7.94 -13.72
C SER A 68 2.03 7.71 -13.48
N LEU A 69 1.54 6.48 -13.69
CA LEU A 69 0.14 6.13 -13.49
C LEU A 69 -0.30 6.37 -12.03
N MET A 70 0.55 6.03 -11.06
CA MET A 70 0.26 6.28 -9.65
C MET A 70 0.19 7.77 -9.30
N THR A 71 0.90 8.61 -10.05
CA THR A 71 0.85 10.08 -9.89
C THR A 71 -0.44 10.66 -10.47
N GLU A 72 -0.93 10.10 -11.57
CA GLU A 72 -2.17 10.54 -12.21
C GLU A 72 -3.38 10.32 -11.30
N LEU A 73 -3.43 9.16 -10.61
CA LEU A 73 -4.52 8.77 -9.70
C LEU A 73 -4.91 9.82 -8.64
N TYR A 74 -4.04 10.78 -8.30
CA TYR A 74 -4.36 11.83 -7.33
C TYR A 74 -5.43 12.81 -7.77
N ASN A 75 -5.59 13.02 -9.07
CA ASN A 75 -6.48 14.07 -9.57
C ASN A 75 -7.54 13.52 -10.50
N THR A 76 -7.72 12.20 -10.50
CA THR A 76 -8.56 11.47 -11.44
C THR A 76 -9.97 11.29 -10.88
N SER A 77 -10.98 11.42 -11.75
CA SER A 77 -12.37 11.17 -11.36
C SER A 77 -12.65 9.67 -11.21
N LYS A 78 -13.76 9.30 -10.56
CA LYS A 78 -14.14 7.88 -10.44
C LYS A 78 -14.26 7.19 -11.81
N SER A 79 -14.92 7.84 -12.78
CA SER A 79 -15.13 7.26 -14.11
C SER A 79 -13.78 6.97 -14.76
N ASP A 80 -12.89 7.95 -14.76
CA ASP A 80 -11.56 7.81 -15.34
C ASP A 80 -10.75 6.70 -14.65
N VAL A 81 -10.80 6.59 -13.31
CA VAL A 81 -10.13 5.51 -12.57
C VAL A 81 -10.67 4.14 -13.01
N LEU A 82 -11.99 3.99 -13.11
CA LEU A 82 -12.61 2.71 -13.44
C LEU A 82 -12.42 2.34 -14.91
N GLU A 83 -12.50 3.31 -15.83
CA GLU A 83 -12.26 3.11 -17.26
C GLU A 83 -10.82 2.69 -17.55
N ASN A 84 -9.86 3.17 -16.76
CA ASN A 84 -8.44 2.83 -16.89
C ASN A 84 -7.99 1.69 -15.97
N ALA A 85 -8.91 1.03 -15.24
CA ALA A 85 -8.54 0.05 -14.23
C ALA A 85 -7.83 -1.19 -14.82
N GLU A 86 -8.21 -1.59 -16.04
CA GLU A 86 -7.52 -2.66 -16.77
C GLU A 86 -6.09 -2.28 -17.14
N LEU A 87 -5.87 -1.06 -17.66
CA LEU A 87 -4.54 -0.53 -17.96
C LEU A 87 -3.63 -0.56 -16.71
N TYR A 88 -4.15 -0.15 -15.55
CA TYR A 88 -3.37 -0.20 -14.30
C TYR A 88 -2.96 -1.63 -13.94
N ALA A 89 -3.89 -2.58 -14.06
CA ALA A 89 -3.60 -3.99 -13.77
C ALA A 89 -2.54 -4.56 -14.72
N ASP A 90 -2.62 -4.28 -16.01
CA ASP A 90 -1.70 -4.79 -17.01
C ASP A 90 -0.30 -4.19 -16.88
N GLU A 91 -0.18 -2.89 -16.61
CA GLU A 91 1.12 -2.22 -16.44
C GLU A 91 1.82 -2.67 -15.14
N ILE A 92 1.06 -2.87 -14.06
CA ILE A 92 1.62 -3.42 -12.80
C ILE A 92 2.00 -4.89 -12.97
N LYS A 93 1.24 -5.66 -13.75
CA LYS A 93 1.58 -7.03 -14.12
C LYS A 93 2.88 -7.07 -14.93
N PHE A 94 3.02 -6.16 -15.89
CA PHE A 94 4.24 -6.05 -16.68
C PHE A 94 5.44 -5.68 -15.82
N LEU A 95 5.30 -4.72 -14.89
CA LEU A 95 6.32 -4.39 -13.89
C LEU A 95 6.80 -5.62 -13.11
N ARG A 96 5.89 -6.50 -12.69
CA ARG A 96 6.23 -7.74 -11.98
C ARG A 96 7.02 -8.69 -12.87
N ASP A 97 6.61 -8.83 -14.12
CA ASP A 97 7.17 -9.81 -15.05
C ASP A 97 8.49 -9.33 -15.69
N SER A 98 8.80 -8.03 -15.57
CA SER A 98 9.95 -7.38 -16.21
C SER A 98 11.06 -6.93 -15.25
N ILE A 99 11.12 -7.49 -14.04
CA ILE A 99 12.19 -7.14 -13.09
C ILE A 99 13.54 -7.47 -13.73
N ARG A 100 14.34 -6.43 -13.99
CA ARG A 100 15.62 -6.53 -14.71
C ARG A 100 16.84 -6.20 -13.85
N ILE A 101 16.60 -5.77 -12.61
CA ILE A 101 17.64 -5.34 -11.69
C ILE A 101 17.83 -6.48 -10.69
N ASP A 102 18.94 -7.21 -10.79
CA ASP A 102 19.20 -8.44 -10.01
C ASP A 102 18.97 -8.26 -8.51
N VAL A 103 19.44 -7.15 -7.94
CA VAL A 103 19.27 -6.88 -6.50
C VAL A 103 17.82 -6.66 -6.09
N LEU A 104 16.94 -6.30 -7.03
CA LEU A 104 15.50 -6.15 -6.83
C LEU A 104 14.71 -7.39 -7.24
N ASP A 105 15.29 -8.33 -8.01
CA ASP A 105 14.67 -9.62 -8.32
C ASP A 105 14.79 -10.58 -7.13
N ASN A 106 13.99 -10.31 -6.10
CA ASN A 106 13.97 -11.11 -4.89
C ASN A 106 12.56 -11.20 -4.28
N PRO A 107 12.27 -12.23 -3.46
CA PRO A 107 10.93 -12.44 -2.90
C PRO A 107 10.36 -11.25 -2.13
N LYS A 108 11.21 -10.44 -1.48
CA LYS A 108 10.75 -9.28 -0.70
C LYS A 108 10.22 -8.16 -1.58
N ILE A 109 10.77 -7.98 -2.79
CA ILE A 109 10.28 -7.03 -3.78
C ILE A 109 9.09 -7.61 -4.54
N ILE A 110 9.20 -8.84 -5.05
CA ILE A 110 8.14 -9.52 -5.78
C ILE A 110 6.84 -9.56 -4.97
N SER A 111 6.91 -9.87 -3.68
CA SER A 111 5.73 -9.85 -2.80
C SER A 111 5.04 -8.48 -2.72
N ARG A 112 5.79 -7.37 -2.75
CA ARG A 112 5.24 -6.01 -2.73
C ARG A 112 4.58 -5.65 -4.05
N ILE A 113 5.18 -6.05 -5.17
CA ILE A 113 4.57 -5.90 -6.49
C ILE A 113 3.29 -6.74 -6.59
N ASN A 114 3.28 -7.96 -6.04
CA ASN A 114 2.07 -8.80 -6.02
C ASN A 114 0.95 -8.18 -5.17
N ILE A 115 1.26 -7.57 -4.02
CA ILE A 115 0.25 -6.84 -3.23
C ILE A 115 -0.32 -5.67 -4.04
N LEU A 116 0.55 -4.91 -4.71
CA LEU A 116 0.16 -3.81 -5.59
C LEU A 116 -0.75 -4.30 -6.73
N LEU A 117 -0.37 -5.39 -7.39
CA LEU A 117 -1.15 -6.04 -8.45
C LEU A 117 -2.51 -6.51 -7.96
N ASN A 118 -2.59 -7.06 -6.74
CA ASN A 118 -3.87 -7.48 -6.19
C ASN A 118 -4.82 -6.31 -5.96
N GLN A 119 -4.31 -5.13 -5.56
CA GLN A 119 -5.16 -3.94 -5.44
C GLN A 119 -5.62 -3.43 -6.82
N SER A 120 -4.77 -3.50 -7.86
CA SER A 120 -5.18 -3.06 -9.20
C SER A 120 -6.17 -4.03 -9.85
N LEU A 121 -6.03 -5.33 -9.64
CA LEU A 121 -7.03 -6.32 -10.06
C LEU A 121 -8.36 -6.11 -9.34
N ARG A 122 -8.34 -5.80 -8.04
CA ARG A 122 -9.58 -5.46 -7.31
C ARG A 122 -10.22 -4.20 -7.85
N LEU A 123 -9.43 -3.18 -8.21
CA LEU A 123 -9.92 -1.98 -8.86
C LEU A 123 -10.52 -2.28 -10.24
N LYS A 124 -9.91 -3.19 -11.02
CA LYS A 124 -10.44 -3.69 -12.29
C LYS A 124 -11.79 -4.38 -12.09
N ASP A 125 -11.91 -5.26 -11.11
CA ASP A 125 -13.17 -5.97 -10.81
C ASP A 125 -14.31 -5.00 -10.44
N MET A 126 -13.98 -3.87 -9.80
CA MET A 126 -14.96 -2.84 -9.44
C MET A 126 -15.60 -2.13 -10.63
N HIS A 127 -14.95 -2.14 -11.80
CA HIS A 127 -15.51 -1.60 -13.04
C HIS A 127 -16.79 -2.36 -13.45
N SER A 128 -16.83 -3.67 -13.20
CA SER A 128 -17.97 -4.52 -13.57
C SER A 128 -19.11 -4.53 -12.54
N ILE A 129 -18.95 -3.86 -11.40
CA ILE A 129 -19.98 -3.82 -10.33
C ILE A 129 -21.00 -2.71 -10.63
N PRO A 130 -22.28 -3.05 -10.89
CA PRO A 130 -23.31 -2.04 -11.09
C PRO A 130 -23.45 -1.14 -9.85
N SER A 131 -23.58 0.17 -10.08
CA SER A 131 -23.83 1.15 -9.01
C SER A 131 -22.76 1.18 -7.90
N ILE A 132 -21.50 0.86 -8.21
CA ILE A 132 -20.40 0.92 -7.24
C ILE A 132 -20.26 2.33 -6.63
N SER A 133 -20.07 2.44 -5.32
CA SER A 133 -20.03 3.74 -4.66
C SER A 133 -18.69 4.46 -4.86
N ASN A 134 -18.72 5.80 -4.91
CA ASN A 134 -17.50 6.61 -4.99
C ASN A 134 -16.57 6.36 -3.79
N ALA A 135 -17.15 6.15 -2.61
CA ALA A 135 -16.40 5.85 -1.40
C ALA A 135 -15.64 4.52 -1.51
N ALA A 136 -16.25 3.48 -2.07
CA ALA A 136 -15.58 2.21 -2.28
C ALA A 136 -14.39 2.35 -3.25
N VAL A 137 -14.59 3.04 -4.38
CA VAL A 137 -13.52 3.26 -5.38
C VAL A 137 -12.37 4.04 -4.74
N LYS A 138 -12.69 5.10 -3.99
CA LYS A 138 -11.69 5.90 -3.26
C LYS A 138 -10.88 5.05 -2.28
N VAL A 139 -11.53 4.17 -1.52
CA VAL A 139 -10.84 3.26 -0.59
C VAL A 139 -9.85 2.36 -1.34
N GLU A 140 -10.25 1.83 -2.49
CA GLU A 140 -9.36 0.94 -3.26
C GLU A 140 -8.18 1.69 -3.88
N VAL A 141 -8.41 2.90 -4.42
CA VAL A 141 -7.32 3.78 -4.90
C VAL A 141 -6.32 4.09 -3.77
N VAL A 142 -6.81 4.39 -2.56
CA VAL A 142 -5.92 4.63 -1.41
C VAL A 142 -5.06 3.40 -1.09
N LYS A 143 -5.62 2.19 -1.14
CA LYS A 143 -4.84 0.95 -0.93
C LYS A 143 -3.82 0.71 -2.04
N LEU A 144 -4.18 1.01 -3.29
CA LEU A 144 -3.30 0.91 -4.44
C LEU A 144 -2.08 1.85 -4.26
N CYS A 145 -2.31 3.13 -3.96
CA CYS A 145 -1.24 4.10 -3.67
C CYS A 145 -0.39 3.71 -2.45
N ALA A 146 -1.01 3.17 -1.39
CA ALA A 146 -0.30 2.69 -0.21
C ALA A 146 0.60 1.48 -0.52
N SER A 147 0.13 0.56 -1.37
CA SER A 147 0.90 -0.60 -1.83
C SER A 147 2.09 -0.18 -2.67
N PHE A 148 1.93 0.83 -3.53
CA PHE A 148 3.03 1.41 -4.30
C PHE A 148 4.05 2.11 -3.40
N SER A 149 3.59 2.85 -2.40
CA SER A 149 4.48 3.45 -1.38
C SER A 149 5.26 2.38 -0.60
N SER A 150 4.64 1.24 -0.31
CA SER A 150 5.29 0.11 0.34
C SER A 150 6.39 -0.51 -0.54
N LEU A 151 6.17 -0.60 -1.85
CA LEU A 151 7.18 -1.02 -2.81
C LEU A 151 8.37 -0.05 -2.80
N ASN A 152 8.13 1.26 -2.90
CA ASN A 152 9.18 2.28 -2.88
C ASN A 152 10.01 2.24 -1.60
N SER A 153 9.35 2.12 -0.44
CA SER A 153 10.02 1.94 0.85
C SER A 153 10.93 0.71 0.87
N ARG A 154 10.49 -0.41 0.28
CA ARG A 154 11.29 -1.63 0.19
C ARG A 154 12.48 -1.48 -0.75
N ILE A 155 12.32 -0.81 -1.89
CA ILE A 155 13.41 -0.49 -2.82
C ILE A 155 14.47 0.39 -2.11
N ASN A 156 14.04 1.46 -1.45
CA ASN A 156 14.93 2.33 -0.67
C ASN A 156 15.72 1.55 0.39
N THR A 157 15.04 0.70 1.16
CA THR A 157 15.67 -0.12 2.20
C THR A 157 16.69 -1.10 1.60
N THR A 158 16.41 -1.64 0.42
CA THR A 158 17.31 -2.58 -0.28
C THR A 158 18.60 -1.88 -0.65
N TYR A 159 18.54 -0.69 -1.26
CA TYR A 159 19.74 0.05 -1.62
C TYR A 159 20.50 0.62 -0.43
N ALA A 160 19.81 1.09 0.61
CA ALA A 160 20.45 1.50 1.87
C ALA A 160 21.23 0.33 2.50
N THR A 161 20.65 -0.88 2.48
CA THR A 161 21.32 -2.09 2.99
C THR A 161 22.53 -2.47 2.14
N LEU A 162 22.45 -2.32 0.82
CA LEU A 162 23.58 -2.58 -0.08
C LEU A 162 24.73 -1.60 0.13
N ALA A 163 24.42 -0.31 0.30
CA ALA A 163 25.42 0.71 0.63
C ALA A 163 26.11 0.39 1.97
N ALA A 164 25.35 0.14 3.03
CA ALA A 164 25.91 -0.22 4.33
C ALA A 164 26.80 -1.48 4.27
N LYS A 165 26.40 -2.50 3.51
CA LYS A 165 27.21 -3.71 3.31
C LYS A 165 28.51 -3.43 2.55
N LYS A 166 28.48 -2.52 1.57
CA LYS A 166 29.67 -2.09 0.85
C LYS A 166 30.64 -1.38 1.80
N ASP A 167 30.15 -0.44 2.59
CA ASP A 167 30.94 0.31 3.56
C ASP A 167 31.59 -0.63 4.59
N LEU A 168 30.83 -1.61 5.12
CA LEU A 168 31.37 -2.61 6.05
C LEU A 168 32.50 -3.44 5.43
N LYS A 169 32.35 -3.85 4.17
CA LYS A 169 33.39 -4.60 3.44
C LYS A 169 34.66 -3.76 3.23
N GLU A 170 34.52 -2.46 2.95
CA GLU A 170 35.64 -1.52 2.84
C GLU A 170 36.35 -1.30 4.18
N LEU A 171 35.63 -1.43 5.29
CA LEU A 171 36.16 -1.39 6.66
C LEU A 171 36.73 -2.73 7.14
N GLY A 172 36.66 -3.80 6.34
CA GLY A 172 37.22 -5.12 6.67
C GLY A 172 36.34 -6.00 7.58
N PHE A 173 35.04 -5.71 7.67
CA PHE A 173 34.05 -6.55 8.37
C PHE A 173 33.31 -7.51 7.45
#